data_AF-A0A2W4L8U1-F1
#
_entry.id   AF-A0A2W4L8U1-F1
#
_cell.length_a   1.000
_cell.length_b   1.000
_cell.length_c   1.000
_cell.angle_alpha   90.00
_cell.angle_beta   90.00
_cell.angle_gamma   90.00
#
_symmetry.space_group_name_H-M   'P 1'
#
loop_
_entity.id
_entity.type
_entity.pdbx_description
1 polymer ?
#
loop_
_entity_poly.entity_id
_entity_poly.type
_entity_poly.pdbx_seq_one_letter_code
_entity_poly.pdbx_strand_id
1 'polypeptide(L)'
;MDANLQRMYQLADARDWAIAAGTHVAWDSKARVVRLSGVRAPSWTEDVLDGAARRALPPGVRDRFGTHAWIERREEPEPTFRVVASGALDDEVEIVPPGTDEITDAVIADDVLYLAMGGRVVLRDLRGRWDPTTVNVEGGRAWRLAPGTNLFTHRPRRTRGKW
;
A
#
# COMPACT_ATOMS: atom_id res chain seq x y z
N MET A 1 -1.55 18.69 -3.23
CA MET A 1 -2.70 17.78 -3.12
C MET A 1 -2.15 16.42 -3.50
N ASP A 2 -2.23 15.43 -2.62
CA ASP A 2 -1.67 14.11 -2.89
C ASP A 2 -2.63 13.26 -3.75
N ALA A 3 -2.24 12.02 -4.04
CA ALA A 3 -3.03 11.07 -4.83
C ALA A 3 -4.44 10.79 -4.25
N ASN A 4 -4.73 11.23 -3.01
CA ASN A 4 -6.00 11.07 -2.33
C ASN A 4 -6.84 12.35 -2.30
N LEU A 5 -6.50 13.36 -3.11
CA LEU A 5 -7.17 14.67 -3.15
C LEU A 5 -7.21 15.40 -1.80
N GLN A 6 -6.39 14.98 -0.83
CA GLN A 6 -6.25 15.71 0.41
C GLN A 6 -5.45 16.98 0.14
N ARG A 7 -5.96 18.11 0.65
CA ARG A 7 -5.10 19.26 0.90
C ARG A 7 -4.12 18.77 1.96
N MET A 8 -2.89 18.45 1.58
CA MET A 8 -1.80 18.41 2.55
C MET A 8 -1.90 19.73 3.28
N TYR A 9 -2.27 19.71 4.57
CA TYR A 9 -1.96 20.81 5.46
C TYR A 9 -0.44 20.82 5.50
N GLN A 10 0.14 21.56 4.56
CA GLN A 10 1.57 21.71 4.49
C GLN A 10 1.92 22.55 5.70
N LEU A 11 2.42 21.90 6.76
CA LEU A 11 3.01 22.56 7.93
C LEU A 11 4.34 23.20 7.47
N ALA A 12 4.22 24.22 6.62
CA ALA A 12 5.32 24.81 5.87
C ALA A 12 5.79 26.14 6.45
N ASP A 13 5.08 26.66 7.46
CA ASP A 13 5.43 27.89 8.15
C ASP A 13 5.79 27.60 9.60
N ALA A 14 6.74 28.37 10.15
CA ALA A 14 7.22 28.20 11.52
C ALA A 14 6.09 28.23 12.56
N ARG A 15 5.04 29.04 12.31
CA ARG A 15 3.87 29.19 13.19
C ARG A 15 3.00 27.94 13.26
N ASP A 16 3.11 27.05 12.29
CA ASP A 16 2.34 25.80 12.26
C ASP A 16 2.94 24.77 13.25
N TRP A 17 4.13 25.06 13.78
CA TRP A 17 4.88 24.20 14.69
C TRP A 17 4.99 24.84 16.08
N ALA A 18 4.39 24.21 17.09
CA ALA A 18 4.54 24.61 18.49
C ALA A 18 5.90 24.15 19.07
N ILE A 19 7.00 24.73 18.60
CA ILE A 19 8.35 24.40 19.08
C ILE A 19 8.56 25.03 20.45
N ALA A 20 8.47 24.22 21.51
CA ALA A 20 8.70 24.68 22.88
C ALA A 20 10.20 24.94 23.15
N ALA A 21 10.48 25.95 23.98
CA ALA A 21 11.83 26.23 24.45
C ALA A 21 12.40 25.01 25.19
N GLY A 22 13.67 24.68 24.94
CA GLY A 22 14.34 23.52 25.55
C GLY A 22 14.11 22.19 24.83
N THR A 23 13.37 22.16 23.72
CA THR A 23 13.28 20.97 22.86
C THR A 23 14.49 20.84 21.93
N HIS A 24 14.88 19.61 21.59
CA HIS A 24 15.93 19.33 20.59
C HIS A 24 15.40 19.47 19.16
N VAL A 25 14.63 20.52 18.91
CA VAL A 25 13.88 20.74 17.68
C VAL A 25 14.04 22.21 17.27
N ALA A 26 14.40 22.47 16.03
CA ALA A 26 14.58 23.81 15.48
C ALA A 26 13.90 23.95 14.12
N TRP A 27 13.35 25.13 13.85
CA TRP A 27 12.87 25.48 12.52
C TRP A 27 14.06 25.83 11.60
N ASP A 28 14.12 25.21 10.42
CA ASP A 28 15.00 25.61 9.33
C ASP A 28 14.21 26.49 8.35
N SER A 29 14.44 27.80 8.41
CA SER A 29 13.73 28.76 7.57
C SER A 29 14.09 28.68 6.08
N LYS A 30 15.27 28.12 5.74
CA LYS A 30 15.72 28.00 4.36
C LYS A 30 15.05 26.80 3.68
N ALA A 31 14.99 25.67 4.39
CA ALA A 31 14.36 24.45 3.88
C ALA A 31 12.84 24.39 4.17
N ARG A 32 12.32 25.29 5.03
CA ARG A 32 10.93 25.30 5.51
C ARG A 32 10.51 23.96 6.14
N VAL A 33 11.38 23.42 6.98
CA VAL A 33 11.18 22.16 7.70
C VAL A 33 11.55 22.32 9.17
N VAL A 34 10.97 21.47 10.02
CA VAL A 34 11.45 21.27 11.38
C VAL A 34 12.55 20.22 11.38
N ARG A 35 13.71 20.55 11.97
CA ARG A 35 14.84 19.63 12.15
C ARG A 35 15.05 19.32 13.63
N LEU A 36 15.57 18.14 13.91
CA LEU A 36 16.02 17.81 15.27
C LEU A 36 17.36 18.52 15.55
N SER A 37 17.34 19.58 16.36
CA SER A 37 18.53 20.29 16.84
C SER A 37 19.09 19.62 18.10
N GLY A 38 19.92 18.60 17.93
CA GLY A 38 20.55 17.90 19.05
C GLY A 38 20.79 16.42 18.80
N VAL A 39 20.23 15.86 17.72
CA VAL A 39 20.52 14.50 17.31
C VAL A 39 21.80 14.54 16.45
N ARG A 40 22.88 13.92 16.95
CA ARG A 40 24.05 13.64 16.12
C ARG A 40 23.58 12.90 14.87
N ALA A 41 24.16 13.21 13.71
CA ALA A 41 24.03 12.36 12.55
C ALA A 41 24.26 10.92 13.04
N PRO A 42 23.25 10.07 12.95
CA PRO A 42 23.30 8.83 13.70
C PRO A 42 24.42 7.98 13.11
N SER A 43 25.26 7.41 13.97
CA SER A 43 26.52 6.77 13.57
C SER A 43 26.32 5.36 13.01
N TRP A 44 25.09 4.98 12.65
CA TRP A 44 24.84 3.70 12.04
C TRP A 44 25.32 3.71 10.60
N THR A 45 26.22 2.76 10.30
CA THR A 45 26.61 2.40 8.95
C THR A 45 25.42 1.72 8.27
N GLU A 46 25.06 2.17 7.07
CA GLU A 46 24.03 1.50 6.28
C GLU A 46 24.46 0.06 5.98
N ASP A 47 23.63 -0.90 6.36
CA ASP A 47 23.79 -2.28 5.94
C ASP A 47 23.17 -2.41 4.53
N VAL A 48 24.02 -2.20 3.53
CA VAL A 48 23.63 -2.25 2.11
C VAL A 48 23.08 -3.63 1.74
N LEU A 49 23.58 -4.71 2.37
CA LEU A 49 23.14 -6.07 2.08
C LEU A 49 21.76 -6.34 2.68
N ASP A 50 21.52 -5.97 3.93
CA ASP A 50 20.18 -6.06 4.55
C ASP A 50 19.18 -5.19 3.78
N GLY A 51 19.59 -3.97 3.38
CA GLY A 51 18.77 -3.09 2.57
C GLY A 51 18.39 -3.69 1.20
N ALA A 52 19.34 -4.32 0.51
CA ALA A 52 19.09 -5.00 -0.75
C ALA A 52 18.19 -6.23 -0.57
N ALA A 53 18.42 -7.04 0.47
CA ALA A 53 17.62 -8.20 0.80
C ALA A 53 16.16 -7.81 1.13
N ARG A 54 15.94 -6.75 1.92
CA ARG A 54 14.60 -6.23 2.22
C ARG A 54 13.88 -5.66 1.02
N ARG A 55 14.59 -5.03 0.08
CA ARG A 55 14.00 -4.58 -1.20
C ARG A 55 13.62 -5.75 -2.09
N ALA A 56 14.33 -6.87 -1.98
CA ALA A 56 14.03 -8.11 -2.69
C ALA A 56 12.89 -8.90 -2.04
N LEU A 57 12.49 -8.58 -0.80
CA LEU A 57 11.30 -9.17 -0.20
C LEU A 57 10.08 -8.81 -1.04
N PRO A 58 9.29 -9.81 -1.44
CA PRO A 58 8.09 -9.55 -2.21
C PRO A 58 7.10 -8.69 -1.40
N PRO A 59 6.39 -7.76 -2.05
CA PRO A 59 5.33 -7.01 -1.41
C PRO A 59 4.32 -7.96 -0.75
N GLY A 60 3.92 -7.61 0.47
CA GLY A 60 2.93 -8.37 1.24
C GLY A 60 1.91 -7.43 1.87
N VAL A 61 0.74 -7.98 2.19
CA VAL A 61 -0.37 -7.30 2.84
C VAL A 61 -0.69 -7.98 4.16
N ARG A 62 -0.98 -7.17 5.18
CA ARG A 62 -1.51 -7.66 6.46
C ARG A 62 -2.92 -7.16 6.66
N ASP A 63 -3.81 -8.04 7.08
CA ASP A 63 -5.16 -7.65 7.48
C ASP A 63 -5.24 -7.33 8.99
N ARG A 64 -6.42 -6.89 9.44
CA ARG A 64 -6.69 -6.55 10.86
C ARG A 64 -6.69 -7.75 11.81
N PHE A 65 -6.73 -8.96 11.28
CA PHE A 65 -6.75 -10.21 12.04
C PHE A 65 -5.36 -10.84 12.17
N GLY A 66 -4.33 -10.18 11.64
CA GLY A 66 -2.96 -10.69 11.64
C GLY A 66 -2.66 -11.65 10.49
N THR A 67 -3.62 -11.86 9.58
CA THR A 67 -3.37 -12.62 8.36
C THR A 67 -2.39 -11.83 7.50
N HIS A 68 -1.35 -12.50 7.04
CA HIS A 68 -0.34 -11.95 6.16
C HIS A 68 -0.39 -12.69 4.83
N ALA A 69 -0.52 -11.97 3.71
CA ALA A 69 -0.42 -12.53 2.37
C ALA A 69 0.76 -11.90 1.62
N TRP A 70 1.51 -12.70 0.86
CA TRP A 70 2.64 -12.22 0.08
C TRP A 70 2.68 -12.91 -1.28
N ILE A 71 3.33 -12.23 -2.22
CA ILE A 71 3.60 -12.78 -3.55
C ILE A 71 4.86 -13.64 -3.45
N GLU A 72 4.84 -14.85 -4.00
CA GLU A 72 6.06 -15.64 -4.17
C GLU A 72 6.41 -15.75 -5.64
N ARG A 73 7.68 -15.51 -5.93
CA ARG A 73 8.28 -15.75 -7.24
C ARG A 73 9.21 -16.94 -7.14
N ARG A 74 8.98 -17.98 -7.94
CA ARG A 74 9.91 -19.11 -8.11
C ARG A 74 10.57 -19.02 -9.48
N GLU A 75 11.84 -19.37 -9.58
CA GLU A 75 12.65 -19.07 -10.77
C GLU A 75 12.69 -20.18 -11.84
N GLU A 76 12.13 -21.38 -11.66
CA GLU A 76 12.42 -22.51 -12.58
C GLU A 76 11.22 -23.39 -13.00
N PRO A 77 11.20 -23.89 -14.26
CA PRO A 77 12.04 -23.50 -15.43
C PRO A 77 11.61 -22.19 -16.09
N GLU A 78 10.40 -21.70 -15.80
CA GLU A 78 9.92 -20.35 -16.10
C GLU A 78 9.50 -19.67 -14.79
N PRO A 79 9.64 -18.35 -14.67
CA PRO A 79 9.25 -17.65 -13.45
C PRO A 79 7.75 -17.83 -13.22
N THR A 80 7.41 -18.44 -12.09
CA THR A 80 6.01 -18.57 -11.65
C THR A 80 5.76 -17.69 -10.45
N PHE A 81 4.56 -17.12 -10.44
CA PHE A 81 4.06 -16.25 -9.39
C PHE A 81 2.86 -16.90 -8.74
N ARG A 82 2.86 -16.93 -7.40
CA ARG A 82 1.71 -17.35 -6.60
C ARG A 82 1.46 -16.35 -5.48
N VAL A 83 0.29 -16.42 -4.87
CA VAL A 83 -0.04 -15.65 -3.66
C VAL A 83 -0.38 -16.62 -2.55
N VAL A 84 0.38 -16.53 -1.47
CA VAL A 84 0.23 -17.34 -0.27
C VAL A 84 -0.15 -16.46 0.91
N ALA A 85 -0.85 -17.03 1.88
CA ALA A 85 -1.16 -16.36 3.13
C ALA A 85 -1.00 -17.27 4.33
N SER A 86 -0.74 -16.66 5.49
CA SER A 86 -0.56 -17.34 6.77
C SER A 86 -1.09 -16.47 7.92
N GLY A 87 -1.18 -17.04 9.12
CA GLY A 87 -1.48 -16.34 10.37
C GLY A 87 -2.80 -16.73 11.01
N ALA A 88 -3.85 -16.95 10.21
CA ALA A 88 -5.16 -17.38 10.73
C ALA A 88 -5.25 -18.91 10.94
N LEU A 89 -4.43 -19.67 10.21
CA LEU A 89 -4.28 -21.12 10.32
C LEU A 89 -2.80 -21.44 10.59
N ASP A 90 -2.55 -22.65 11.12
CA ASP A 90 -1.20 -23.12 11.43
C ASP A 90 -0.33 -23.27 10.16
N ASP A 91 -0.96 -23.55 9.02
CA ASP A 91 -0.31 -23.75 7.73
C ASP A 91 -0.51 -22.56 6.77
N GLU A 92 0.43 -22.42 5.83
CA GLU A 92 0.29 -21.51 4.69
C GLU A 92 -0.81 -21.97 3.74
N VAL A 93 -1.67 -21.04 3.34
CA VAL A 93 -2.75 -21.26 2.39
C VAL A 93 -2.42 -20.58 1.08
N GLU A 94 -2.51 -21.33 -0.01
CA GLU A 94 -2.43 -20.78 -1.36
C GLU A 94 -3.74 -20.10 -1.73
N ILE A 95 -3.70 -18.79 -1.98
CA ILE A 95 -4.86 -18.00 -2.42
C ILE A 95 -4.88 -17.89 -3.94
N VAL A 96 -3.71 -17.77 -4.56
CA VAL A 96 -3.54 -17.74 -6.02
C VAL A 96 -2.56 -18.83 -6.41
N PRO A 97 -2.97 -19.80 -7.24
CA PRO A 97 -2.09 -20.87 -7.67
C PRO A 97 -0.95 -20.34 -8.56
N PRO A 98 0.17 -21.06 -8.66
CA PRO A 98 1.30 -20.68 -9.51
C PRO A 98 0.86 -20.47 -10.97
N GLY A 99 1.23 -19.32 -11.51
CA GLY A 99 1.02 -18.96 -12.92
C GLY A 99 2.20 -18.19 -13.49
N THR A 100 2.27 -18.09 -14.81
CA THR A 100 3.37 -17.42 -15.52
C THR A 100 3.15 -15.91 -15.69
N ASP A 101 1.94 -15.41 -15.46
CA ASP A 101 1.66 -13.98 -15.45
C ASP A 101 2.34 -13.31 -14.24
N GLU A 102 3.18 -12.30 -14.52
CA GLU A 102 3.87 -11.52 -13.49
C GLU A 102 2.87 -10.87 -12.53
N ILE A 103 2.97 -11.16 -11.23
CA ILE A 103 2.22 -10.46 -10.18
C ILE A 103 3.12 -9.39 -9.57
N THR A 104 2.77 -8.13 -9.82
CA THR A 104 3.56 -6.95 -9.44
C THR A 104 3.08 -6.31 -8.13
N ASP A 105 1.81 -6.51 -7.79
CA ASP A 105 1.22 -6.03 -6.54
C ASP A 105 -0.04 -6.81 -6.17
N ALA A 106 -0.38 -6.81 -4.87
CA ALA A 106 -1.57 -7.45 -4.33
C ALA A 106 -2.17 -6.61 -3.19
N VAL A 107 -3.50 -6.44 -3.19
CA VAL A 107 -4.24 -5.72 -2.14
C VAL A 107 -5.51 -6.48 -1.80
N ILE A 108 -5.84 -6.58 -0.51
CA ILE A 108 -7.11 -7.13 -0.04
C ILE A 108 -8.01 -5.98 0.44
N ALA A 109 -9.23 -5.91 -0.08
CA ALA A 109 -10.26 -4.97 0.37
C ALA A 109 -11.66 -5.57 0.15
N ASP A 110 -12.58 -5.38 1.11
CA ASP A 110 -13.99 -5.80 1.02
C ASP A 110 -14.19 -7.29 0.63
N ASP A 111 -13.40 -8.19 1.23
CA ASP A 111 -13.34 -9.63 0.92
C ASP A 111 -12.89 -9.97 -0.53
N VAL A 112 -12.31 -9.02 -1.25
CA VAL A 112 -11.78 -9.20 -2.62
C VAL A 112 -10.27 -9.04 -2.62
N LEU A 113 -9.58 -9.98 -3.27
CA LEU A 113 -8.16 -9.88 -3.59
C LEU A 113 -8.01 -9.22 -4.97
N TYR A 114 -7.32 -8.09 -5.00
CA TYR A 114 -6.95 -7.35 -6.20
C TYR A 114 -5.49 -7.63 -6.52
N LEU A 115 -5.20 -7.98 -7.76
CA LEU A 115 -3.86 -8.31 -8.24
C LEU A 115 -3.50 -7.44 -9.44
N ALA A 116 -2.32 -6.82 -9.42
CA ALA A 116 -1.71 -6.26 -10.62
C ALA A 116 -0.92 -7.39 -11.29
N MET A 117 -1.56 -8.09 -12.23
CA MET A 117 -1.09 -9.34 -12.81
C MET A 117 -0.97 -9.19 -14.33
N GLY A 118 0.17 -9.48 -14.95
CA GLY A 118 0.34 -9.40 -16.42
C GLY A 118 -0.02 -8.04 -17.03
N GLY A 119 0.08 -6.94 -16.25
CA GLY A 119 -0.32 -5.60 -16.68
C GLY A 119 -1.82 -5.28 -16.62
N ARG A 120 -2.65 -6.22 -16.15
CA ARG A 120 -4.10 -6.06 -15.91
C ARG A 120 -4.40 -6.09 -14.40
N VAL A 121 -5.61 -5.67 -14.03
CA VAL A 121 -6.12 -5.88 -12.67
C VAL A 121 -6.98 -7.14 -12.67
N VAL A 122 -6.62 -8.12 -11.85
CA VAL A 122 -7.40 -9.34 -11.64
C VAL A 122 -8.03 -9.27 -10.26
N LEU A 123 -9.34 -9.46 -10.19
CA LEU A 123 -10.12 -9.47 -8.96
C LEU A 123 -10.54 -10.90 -8.68
N ARG A 124 -10.35 -11.36 -7.43
CA ARG A 124 -10.82 -12.66 -6.95
C ARG A 124 -11.62 -12.49 -5.68
N ASP A 125 -12.84 -13.02 -5.67
CA ASP A 125 -13.64 -13.07 -4.46
C ASP A 125 -13.08 -14.11 -3.49
N LEU A 126 -12.65 -13.69 -2.30
CA LEU A 126 -12.15 -14.61 -1.28
C LEU A 126 -13.27 -15.47 -0.68
N ARG A 127 -14.53 -15.13 -0.95
CA ARG A 127 -15.71 -15.91 -0.55
C ARG A 127 -16.28 -16.81 -1.65
N GLY A 128 -15.71 -16.80 -2.85
CA GLY A 128 -16.15 -17.66 -3.96
C GLY A 128 -17.58 -17.40 -4.46
N ARG A 129 -18.12 -16.20 -4.28
CA ARG A 129 -19.45 -15.78 -4.76
C ARG A 129 -19.48 -15.55 -6.27
N TRP A 130 -18.34 -15.27 -6.89
CA TRP A 130 -18.21 -15.01 -8.33
C TRP A 130 -16.81 -15.40 -8.86
N ASP A 131 -16.74 -15.71 -10.15
CA ASP A 131 -15.51 -16.13 -10.84
C ASP A 131 -14.51 -14.98 -11.06
N PRO A 132 -13.19 -15.24 -11.03
CA PRO A 132 -12.17 -14.21 -11.23
C PRO A 132 -12.46 -13.28 -12.41
N THR A 133 -12.43 -11.98 -12.14
CA THR A 133 -12.76 -10.94 -13.13
C THR A 133 -11.51 -10.16 -13.49
N THR A 134 -11.33 -9.89 -14.78
CA THR A 134 -10.21 -9.09 -15.30
C THR A 134 -10.67 -7.70 -15.72
N VAL A 135 -9.93 -6.68 -15.32
CA VAL A 135 -10.07 -5.29 -15.77
C VAL A 135 -8.78 -4.87 -16.47
N ASN A 136 -8.91 -4.46 -17.74
CA ASN A 136 -7.80 -3.91 -18.50
C ASN A 136 -7.61 -2.42 -18.19
N VAL A 137 -6.35 -1.97 -18.17
CA VAL A 137 -6.01 -0.56 -17.99
C VAL A 137 -5.81 0.07 -19.38
N GLU A 138 -6.77 0.86 -19.83
CA GLU A 138 -6.68 1.51 -21.15
C GLU A 138 -5.49 2.48 -21.21
N GLY A 139 -4.68 2.37 -22.25
CA GLY A 139 -3.50 3.23 -22.45
C GLY A 139 -2.36 3.00 -21.46
N GLY A 140 -2.38 1.93 -20.64
CA GLY A 140 -1.36 1.67 -19.64
C GLY A 140 -1.25 0.22 -19.19
N ARG A 141 -0.52 -0.01 -18.09
CA ARG A 141 -0.43 -1.30 -17.42
C ARG A 141 -0.60 -1.14 -15.92
N ALA A 142 -1.32 -2.07 -15.28
CA ALA A 142 -1.34 -2.18 -13.84
C ALA A 142 0.06 -2.57 -13.32
N TRP A 143 0.51 -1.90 -12.25
CA TRP A 143 1.84 -2.12 -11.66
C TRP A 143 1.83 -2.00 -10.13
N ARG A 144 1.14 -0.99 -9.59
CA ARG A 144 0.91 -0.84 -8.15
C ARG A 144 -0.56 -0.59 -7.89
N LEU A 145 -1.06 -1.14 -6.79
CA LEU A 145 -2.43 -0.99 -6.33
C LEU A 145 -2.43 -0.22 -5.02
N ALA A 146 -3.43 0.65 -4.86
CA ALA A 146 -3.70 1.31 -3.61
C ALA A 146 -5.17 1.09 -3.25
N PRO A 147 -5.49 0.77 -1.99
CA PRO A 147 -6.87 0.76 -1.57
C PRO A 147 -7.46 2.15 -1.75
N GLY A 148 -8.50 2.25 -2.58
CA GLY A 148 -9.26 3.48 -2.70
C GLY A 148 -10.00 3.74 -1.40
N THR A 149 -9.98 4.98 -0.91
CA THR A 149 -10.99 5.39 0.06
C THR A 149 -12.30 5.53 -0.70
N ASN A 150 -13.17 4.53 -0.59
CA ASN A 150 -14.57 4.70 -0.94
C ASN A 150 -15.18 5.67 0.09
N LEU A 151 -14.89 6.96 -0.07
CA LEU A 151 -15.75 8.02 0.43
C LEU A 151 -17.03 7.93 -0.41
N PHE A 152 -17.89 6.96 -0.09
CA PHE A 152 -19.31 7.13 -0.30
C PHE A 152 -19.69 8.37 0.52
N THR A 153 -19.52 9.54 -0.08
CA THR A 153 -20.23 10.74 0.32
C THR A 153 -21.68 10.37 0.13
N HIS A 154 -22.29 9.93 1.22
CA HIS A 154 -23.72 9.86 1.39
C HIS A 154 -24.20 11.31 1.20
N ARG A 155 -24.38 11.77 -0.04
CA ARG A 155 -25.08 13.02 -0.31
C ARG A 155 -26.47 12.79 0.26
N PRO A 156 -26.89 13.49 1.33
CA PRO A 156 -28.26 13.39 1.78
C PRO A 156 -29.12 13.78 0.58
N ARG A 157 -30.00 12.86 0.20
CA ARG A 157 -30.98 13.04 -0.87
C ARG A 157 -31.75 14.31 -0.49
N ARG A 158 -31.48 15.42 -1.19
CA ARG A 158 -32.28 16.64 -1.06
C ARG A 158 -33.71 16.26 -1.42
N THR A 159 -34.54 16.00 -0.42
CA THR A 159 -35.98 15.94 -0.58
C THR A 159 -36.41 17.28 -1.14
N ARG A 160 -36.85 17.29 -2.40
CA ARG A 160 -37.59 18.42 -2.96
C ARG A 160 -38.85 18.58 -2.12
N GLY A 161 -38.87 19.56 -1.23
CA GLY A 161 -40.11 20.10 -0.69
C GLY A 161 -40.89 20.72 -1.84
N LYS A 162 -41.95 20.04 -2.27
CA LYS A 162 -43.25 20.67 -2.57
C LYS A 162 -43.99 20.60 -1.22
N TRP A 163 -44.57 21.65 -0.66
CA TRP A 163 -45.47 22.65 -1.21
C TRP A 163 -45.21 24.02 -0.58
#